data_AF-A0A3N0VJS0-F1
#
_entry.id   AF-A0A3N0VJS0-F1
#
_cell.length_a   1.000
_cell.length_b   1.000
_cell.length_c   1.000
_cell.angle_alpha   90.00
_cell.angle_beta   90.00
_cell.angle_gamma   90.00
#
_symmetry.space_group_name_H-M   'P 1'
#
loop_
_entity.id
_entity.type
_entity.pdbx_description
1 polymer ?
#
loop_
_entity_poly.entity_id
_entity_poly.type
_entity_poly.pdbx_seq_one_letter_code
_entity_poly.pdbx_strand_id
1 'polypeptide(L)'
;MEVVVRLDLRHFLAVLLMATSSQLLAAAPQWQNLSPQQQALIAPAIKGEAAVFDQLPDQRRQRLAEGASRWLQMSADQRAEASQQLATWQRMNAVERQQVLERRAEFRSLPSFEQGRLLEQHRRFEALPPMEQERLKDFYRRNIEQQNLLPPLVQPLDSLLPAPLPPLLSTPPPTSTPGGLLPY
;
A
#
# COMPACT_ATOMS: atom_id res chain seq x y z
N MET A 1 0.99 29.79 6.74
CA MET A 1 -0.17 28.99 7.22
C MET A 1 -0.37 27.87 6.21
N GLU A 2 0.34 26.76 6.37
CA GLU A 2 0.15 25.60 5.52
C GLU A 2 -1.03 24.78 6.05
N VAL A 3 -2.15 24.85 5.36
CA VAL A 3 -3.29 23.97 5.62
C VAL A 3 -2.93 22.61 5.00
N VAL A 4 -2.23 21.79 5.78
CA VAL A 4 -2.10 20.35 5.51
C VAL A 4 -3.51 19.78 5.68
N VAL A 5 -4.27 19.73 4.58
CA VAL A 5 -5.58 19.09 4.53
C VAL A 5 -5.38 17.64 4.91
N ARG A 6 -5.87 17.30 6.10
CA ARG A 6 -5.80 15.99 6.72
C ARG A 6 -6.52 15.01 5.80
N LEU A 7 -5.73 14.07 5.28
CA LEU A 7 -6.12 13.07 4.31
C LEU A 7 -6.83 11.94 5.06
N ASP A 8 -8.16 12.00 5.20
CA ASP A 8 -8.93 10.83 5.65
C ASP A 8 -8.92 9.79 4.52
N LEU A 9 -7.90 8.91 4.51
CA LEU A 9 -7.82 7.75 3.60
C LEU A 9 -9.04 6.80 3.76
N ARG A 10 -9.81 7.01 4.84
CA ARG A 10 -11.07 6.35 5.20
C ARG A 10 -12.09 6.39 4.06
N HIS A 11 -12.23 7.50 3.35
CA HIS A 11 -13.22 7.59 2.26
C HIS A 11 -12.65 7.15 0.91
N PHE A 12 -11.34 7.32 0.70
CA PHE A 12 -10.67 6.75 -0.46
C PHE A 12 -10.72 5.22 -0.46
N LEU A 13 -10.70 4.59 0.72
CA LEU A 13 -10.79 3.15 0.87
C LEU A 13 -12.24 2.67 1.01
N ALA A 14 -13.11 3.33 1.78
CA ALA A 14 -14.52 2.91 1.90
C ALA A 14 -15.32 3.04 0.58
N VAL A 15 -15.05 4.05 -0.25
CA VAL A 15 -15.71 4.19 -1.58
C VAL A 15 -15.14 3.20 -2.60
N LEU A 16 -13.90 2.72 -2.38
CA LEU A 16 -13.24 1.72 -3.23
C LEU A 16 -13.45 0.27 -2.76
N LEU A 17 -13.91 0.08 -1.51
CA LEU A 17 -14.07 -1.19 -0.79
C LEU A 17 -15.53 -1.64 -0.61
N MET A 18 -16.51 -0.88 -1.10
CA MET A 18 -17.85 -1.45 -1.30
C MET A 18 -17.89 -2.22 -2.63
N ALA A 19 -17.08 -3.29 -2.68
CA ALA A 19 -17.09 -4.28 -3.74
C ALA A 19 -18.18 -5.33 -3.47
N THR A 20 -19.43 -4.90 -3.52
CA THR A 20 -20.58 -5.78 -3.79
C THR A 20 -21.45 -5.14 -4.86
N SER A 21 -20.83 -4.73 -5.98
CA SER A 21 -21.59 -4.59 -7.21
C SER A 21 -21.79 -5.99 -7.74
N SER A 22 -22.99 -6.55 -7.54
CA SER A 22 -23.43 -7.76 -8.23
C SER A 22 -23.01 -7.63 -9.70
N GLN A 23 -22.14 -8.51 -10.16
CA GLN A 23 -21.86 -8.67 -11.59
C GLN A 23 -23.11 -9.32 -12.19
N LEU A 24 -24.19 -8.55 -12.31
CA LEU A 24 -25.19 -8.87 -13.31
C LEU A 24 -24.42 -8.81 -14.63
N LEU A 25 -24.48 -9.90 -15.42
CA LEU A 25 -24.13 -9.89 -16.84
C LEU A 25 -25.10 -8.95 -17.58
N ALA A 26 -25.08 -7.67 -17.22
CA ALA A 26 -25.69 -6.62 -17.99
C ALA A 26 -24.71 -6.30 -19.12
N ALA A 27 -25.20 -6.33 -20.35
CA ALA A 27 -24.44 -5.84 -21.50
C ALA A 27 -23.86 -4.45 -21.16
N ALA A 28 -22.56 -4.26 -21.40
CA ALA A 28 -21.90 -3.01 -21.03
C ALA A 28 -22.64 -1.83 -21.68
N PRO A 29 -22.95 -0.77 -20.91
CA PRO A 29 -23.85 0.29 -21.36
C PRO A 29 -23.30 0.95 -22.61
N GLN A 30 -24.19 1.27 -23.54
CA GLN A 30 -23.89 2.17 -24.64
C GLN A 30 -24.13 3.61 -24.22
N TRP A 31 -23.52 4.56 -24.94
CA TRP A 31 -23.60 5.98 -24.62
C TRP A 31 -25.05 6.47 -24.43
N GLN A 32 -25.94 6.04 -25.33
CA GLN A 32 -27.37 6.38 -25.32
C GLN A 32 -28.15 5.83 -24.11
N ASN A 33 -27.64 4.78 -23.45
CA ASN A 33 -28.29 4.16 -22.29
C ASN A 33 -27.86 4.82 -20.96
N LEU A 34 -26.92 5.76 -21.00
CA LEU A 34 -26.50 6.54 -19.85
C LEU A 34 -27.50 7.68 -19.57
N SER A 35 -27.67 8.03 -18.30
CA SER A 35 -28.46 9.21 -17.94
C SER A 35 -27.78 10.49 -18.43
N PRO A 36 -28.53 11.58 -18.67
CA PRO A 36 -27.93 12.87 -19.08
C PRO A 36 -26.85 13.36 -18.12
N GLN A 37 -27.02 13.14 -16.81
CA GLN A 37 -26.01 13.52 -15.82
C GLN A 37 -24.75 12.65 -15.92
N GLN A 38 -24.89 11.35 -16.21
CA GLN A 38 -23.74 10.47 -16.43
C GLN A 38 -22.98 10.85 -17.71
N GLN A 39 -23.69 11.13 -18.79
CA GLN A 39 -23.09 11.61 -20.05
C GLN A 39 -22.31 12.90 -19.83
N ALA A 40 -22.86 13.87 -19.09
CA ALA A 40 -22.17 15.13 -18.79
C ALA A 40 -20.87 14.93 -18.00
N LEU A 41 -20.82 13.93 -17.11
CA LEU A 41 -19.60 13.60 -16.35
C LEU A 41 -18.55 12.85 -17.17
N ILE A 42 -18.98 12.01 -18.11
CA ILE A 42 -18.07 11.18 -18.93
C ILE A 42 -17.59 11.94 -20.17
N ALA A 43 -18.40 12.86 -20.72
CA ALA A 43 -18.10 13.60 -21.93
C ALA A 43 -16.69 14.25 -21.92
N PRO A 44 -16.23 14.93 -20.85
CA PRO A 44 -14.88 15.47 -20.81
C PRO A 44 -13.78 14.40 -20.96
N ALA A 45 -13.98 13.21 -20.39
CA ALA A 45 -13.02 12.11 -20.44
C ALA A 45 -12.88 11.50 -21.84
N ILE A 46 -13.92 11.59 -22.66
CA ILE A 46 -13.95 11.12 -24.06
C ILE A 46 -13.93 12.28 -25.08
N LYS A 47 -13.58 13.50 -24.65
CA LYS A 47 -13.56 14.72 -25.48
C LYS A 47 -14.91 15.05 -26.16
N GLY A 48 -16.02 14.60 -25.58
CA GLY A 48 -17.37 14.82 -26.09
C GLY A 48 -17.81 13.87 -27.20
N GLU A 49 -16.97 12.90 -27.58
CA GLU A 49 -17.25 12.01 -28.71
C GLU A 49 -17.99 10.75 -28.25
N ALA A 50 -19.32 10.75 -28.36
CA ALA A 50 -20.18 9.61 -28.00
C ALA A 50 -19.73 8.28 -28.63
N ALA A 51 -19.35 8.30 -29.92
CA ALA A 51 -18.89 7.12 -30.64
C ALA A 51 -17.61 6.51 -30.02
N VAL A 52 -16.73 7.33 -29.44
CA VAL A 52 -15.51 6.85 -28.76
C VAL A 52 -15.88 6.04 -27.53
N PHE A 53 -16.94 6.43 -26.81
CA PHE A 53 -17.40 5.67 -25.64
C PHE A 53 -17.81 4.25 -26.03
N ASP A 54 -18.61 4.10 -27.10
CA ASP A 54 -19.12 2.81 -27.55
C ASP A 54 -18.01 1.89 -28.11
N GLN A 55 -16.89 2.47 -28.56
CA GLN A 55 -15.71 1.72 -29.01
C GLN A 55 -14.80 1.27 -27.85
N LEU A 56 -14.97 1.78 -26.63
CA LEU A 56 -14.18 1.33 -25.49
C LEU A 56 -14.51 -0.14 -25.16
N PRO A 57 -13.56 -0.92 -24.61
CA PRO A 57 -13.85 -2.27 -24.12
C PRO A 57 -15.00 -2.26 -23.12
N ASP A 58 -15.84 -3.30 -23.13
CA ASP A 58 -17.02 -3.44 -22.28
C ASP A 58 -16.74 -3.15 -20.80
N GLN A 59 -15.65 -3.73 -20.28
CA GLN A 59 -15.20 -3.51 -18.91
C GLN A 59 -14.91 -2.03 -18.62
N ARG A 60 -14.34 -1.30 -19.59
CA ARG A 60 -14.02 0.12 -19.46
C ARG A 60 -15.28 0.99 -19.50
N ARG A 61 -16.24 0.68 -20.39
CA ARG A 61 -17.55 1.36 -20.42
C ARG A 61 -18.29 1.19 -19.10
N GLN A 62 -18.32 -0.04 -18.58
CA GLN A 62 -18.93 -0.34 -17.29
C GLN A 62 -18.26 0.42 -16.14
N ARG A 63 -16.92 0.46 -16.09
CA ARG A 63 -16.19 1.22 -15.06
C ARG A 63 -16.46 2.72 -15.10
N LEU A 64 -16.58 3.31 -16.29
CA LEU A 64 -16.93 4.72 -16.45
C LEU A 64 -18.37 4.99 -15.99
N ALA A 65 -19.32 4.16 -16.40
CA ALA A 65 -20.72 4.28 -15.99
C ALA A 65 -20.89 4.14 -14.46
N GLU A 66 -20.27 3.12 -13.86
CA GLU A 66 -20.25 2.94 -12.40
C GLU A 66 -19.59 4.13 -11.68
N GLY A 67 -18.49 4.64 -12.23
CA GLY A 67 -17.79 5.82 -11.70
C GLY A 67 -18.68 7.05 -11.70
N ALA A 68 -19.38 7.30 -12.81
CA ALA A 68 -20.32 8.41 -12.93
C ALA A 68 -21.50 8.27 -11.96
N SER A 69 -22.08 7.07 -11.83
CA SER A 69 -23.13 6.81 -10.84
C SER A 69 -22.68 7.11 -9.41
N ARG A 70 -21.48 6.65 -9.03
CA ARG A 70 -20.91 6.93 -7.71
C ARG A 70 -20.73 8.42 -7.48
N TRP A 71 -20.18 9.13 -8.47
CA TRP A 71 -19.98 10.59 -8.37
C TRP A 71 -21.30 11.34 -8.14
N LEU A 72 -22.37 10.92 -8.82
CA LEU A 72 -23.69 11.51 -8.66
C LEU A 72 -24.28 11.25 -7.27
N GLN A 73 -23.98 10.10 -6.66
CA GLN A 73 -24.44 9.73 -5.31
C GLN A 73 -23.62 10.38 -4.18
N MET A 74 -22.43 10.91 -4.48
CA MET A 74 -21.57 11.55 -3.47
C MET A 74 -22.15 12.88 -2.95
N SER A 75 -21.95 13.15 -1.66
CA SER A 75 -22.17 14.46 -1.06
C SER A 75 -21.15 15.50 -1.58
N ALA A 76 -21.37 16.78 -1.31
CA ALA A 76 -20.44 17.85 -1.70
C ALA A 76 -19.03 17.64 -1.11
N ASP A 77 -18.95 17.27 0.18
CA ASP A 77 -17.68 17.00 0.85
C ASP A 77 -16.95 15.80 0.24
N GLN A 78 -17.69 14.71 -0.04
CA GLN A 78 -17.14 13.53 -0.70
C GLN A 78 -16.62 13.84 -2.10
N ARG A 79 -17.30 14.69 -2.87
CA ARG A 79 -16.82 15.15 -4.18
C ARG A 79 -15.59 16.03 -4.07
N ALA A 80 -15.51 16.89 -3.06
CA ALA A 80 -14.33 17.73 -2.82
C ALA A 80 -13.10 16.86 -2.54
N GLU A 81 -13.23 15.87 -1.66
CA GLU A 81 -12.17 14.92 -1.36
C GLU A 81 -11.79 14.10 -2.60
N ALA A 82 -12.76 13.54 -3.31
CA ALA A 82 -12.51 12.76 -4.54
C ALA A 82 -11.80 13.60 -5.62
N SER A 83 -12.14 14.89 -5.75
CA SER A 83 -11.49 15.82 -6.68
C SER A 83 -10.04 16.06 -6.32
N GLN A 84 -9.74 16.26 -5.03
CA GLN A 84 -8.36 16.43 -4.55
C GLN A 84 -7.52 15.19 -4.83
N GLN A 85 -8.08 14.00 -4.59
CA GLN A 85 -7.39 12.75 -4.83
C GLN A 85 -7.15 12.48 -6.31
N LEU A 86 -8.12 12.82 -7.16
CA LEU A 86 -7.95 12.78 -8.61
C LEU A 86 -6.84 13.72 -9.07
N ALA A 87 -6.77 14.93 -8.52
CA ALA A 87 -5.70 15.88 -8.84
C ALA A 87 -4.32 15.34 -8.43
N THR A 88 -4.21 14.71 -7.25
CA THR A 88 -2.98 14.03 -6.82
C THR A 88 -2.61 12.91 -7.80
N TRP A 89 -3.56 12.05 -8.17
CA TRP A 89 -3.35 10.97 -9.14
C TRP A 89 -2.89 11.48 -10.51
N GLN A 90 -3.47 12.58 -10.99
CA GLN A 90 -3.09 13.20 -12.26
C GLN A 90 -1.65 13.74 -12.25
N ARG A 91 -1.14 14.17 -11.09
CA ARG A 91 0.24 14.63 -10.93
C ARG A 91 1.26 13.49 -10.79
N MET A 92 0.84 12.29 -10.40
CA MET A 92 1.72 11.13 -10.31
C MET A 92 2.28 10.74 -11.68
N ASN A 93 3.55 10.36 -11.72
CA ASN A 93 4.20 9.78 -12.90
C ASN A 93 3.81 8.30 -13.10
N ALA A 94 4.27 7.70 -14.20
CA ALA A 94 3.90 6.32 -14.54
C ALA A 94 4.33 5.30 -13.48
N VAL A 95 5.53 5.46 -12.90
CA VAL A 95 6.08 4.57 -11.88
C VAL A 95 5.27 4.68 -10.59
N GLU A 96 4.99 5.90 -10.14
CA GLU A 96 4.18 6.13 -8.94
C GLU A 96 2.76 5.58 -9.08
N ARG A 97 2.13 5.79 -10.24
CA ARG A 97 0.81 5.22 -10.53
C ARG A 97 0.84 3.70 -10.48
N GLN A 98 1.87 3.09 -11.07
CA GLN A 98 2.01 1.63 -11.08
C GLN A 98 2.13 1.08 -9.64
N GLN A 99 2.96 1.69 -8.80
CA GLN A 99 3.08 1.29 -7.39
C GLN A 99 1.76 1.41 -6.60
N VAL A 100 0.94 2.41 -6.91
CA VAL A 100 -0.39 2.54 -6.28
C VAL A 100 -1.34 1.47 -6.78
N LEU A 101 -1.31 1.13 -8.08
CA LEU A 101 -2.14 0.06 -8.64
C LEU A 101 -1.76 -1.30 -8.07
N GLU A 102 -0.47 -1.58 -7.91
CA GLU A 102 0.06 -2.81 -7.32
C GLU A 102 -0.38 -2.97 -5.87
N ARG A 103 -0.11 -1.96 -5.03
CA ARG A 103 -0.55 -1.97 -3.62
C ARG A 103 -2.06 -2.12 -3.48
N ARG A 104 -2.83 -1.51 -4.38
CA ARG A 104 -4.29 -1.70 -4.42
C ARG A 104 -4.66 -3.12 -4.78
N ALA A 105 -4.02 -3.73 -5.77
CA ALA A 105 -4.28 -5.10 -6.18
C ALA A 105 -3.97 -6.09 -5.05
N GLU A 106 -2.82 -5.93 -4.39
CA GLU A 106 -2.42 -6.69 -3.21
C GLU A 106 -3.47 -6.58 -2.12
N PHE A 107 -3.84 -5.35 -1.74
CA PHE A 107 -4.84 -5.14 -0.70
C PHE A 107 -6.20 -5.76 -1.04
N ARG A 108 -6.64 -5.67 -2.31
CA ARG A 108 -7.90 -6.30 -2.74
C ARG A 108 -7.86 -7.82 -2.78
N SER A 109 -6.66 -8.40 -2.88
CA SER A 109 -6.48 -9.85 -2.84
C SER A 109 -6.53 -10.42 -1.42
N LEU A 110 -6.38 -9.57 -0.39
CA LEU A 110 -6.46 -9.98 1.00
C LEU A 110 -7.88 -10.47 1.35
N PRO A 111 -8.04 -11.45 2.26
CA PRO A 111 -9.34 -11.79 2.83
C PRO A 111 -10.03 -10.57 3.46
N SER A 112 -11.36 -10.53 3.46
CA SER A 112 -12.13 -9.39 4.00
C SER A 112 -11.79 -9.05 5.46
N PHE A 113 -11.53 -10.06 6.29
CA PHE A 113 -11.08 -9.87 7.68
C PHE A 113 -9.73 -9.14 7.75
N GLU A 114 -8.78 -9.52 6.89
CA GLU A 114 -7.45 -8.91 6.79
C GLU A 114 -7.53 -7.46 6.30
N GLN A 115 -8.39 -7.20 5.30
CA GLN A 115 -8.69 -5.84 4.84
C GLN A 115 -9.24 -4.98 5.98
N GLY A 116 -10.20 -5.52 6.75
CA GLY A 116 -10.80 -4.85 7.90
C GLY A 116 -9.78 -4.53 9.00
N ARG A 117 -8.87 -5.46 9.30
CA ARG A 117 -7.80 -5.23 10.27
C ARG A 117 -6.87 -4.10 9.84
N LEU A 118 -6.45 -4.08 8.57
CA LEU A 118 -5.56 -3.04 8.06
C LEU A 118 -6.23 -1.66 8.07
N LEU A 119 -7.51 -1.61 7.73
CA LEU A 119 -8.32 -0.39 7.81
C LEU A 119 -8.46 0.14 9.23
N GLU A 120 -8.64 -0.74 10.21
CA GLU A 120 -8.71 -0.35 11.62
C GLU A 120 -7.37 0.17 12.13
N GLN A 121 -6.27 -0.50 11.78
CA GLN A 121 -4.92 -0.01 12.11
C GLN A 121 -4.67 1.38 11.50
N HIS A 122 -5.06 1.58 10.25
CA HIS A 122 -4.94 2.88 9.59
C HIS A 122 -5.76 3.96 10.30
N ARG A 123 -7.01 3.64 10.65
CA ARG A 123 -7.88 4.54 11.41
C ARG A 123 -7.26 4.97 12.73
N ARG A 124 -6.68 4.02 13.47
CA ARG A 124 -6.03 4.32 14.76
C ARG A 124 -4.80 5.20 14.56
N PHE A 125 -4.05 4.99 13.48
CA PHE A 125 -2.93 5.84 13.10
C PHE A 125 -3.35 7.27 12.76
N GLU A 126 -4.39 7.47 11.96
CA GLU A 126 -4.92 8.80 11.61
C GLU A 126 -5.42 9.57 12.84
N ALA A 127 -5.91 8.86 13.86
CA ALA A 127 -6.37 9.45 15.10
C ALA A 127 -5.22 9.92 16.03
N LEU A 128 -3.96 9.53 15.76
CA LEU A 128 -2.82 9.96 16.57
C LEU A 128 -2.50 11.44 16.35
N PRO A 129 -1.96 12.15 17.36
CA PRO A 129 -1.41 13.48 17.20
C PRO A 129 -0.32 13.53 16.09
N PRO A 130 -0.18 14.64 15.35
CA PRO A 130 0.78 14.73 14.23
C PRO A 130 2.22 14.34 14.60
N MET A 131 2.69 14.76 15.78
CA MET A 131 4.03 14.41 16.26
C MET A 131 4.21 12.90 16.47
N GLU A 132 3.17 12.21 16.93
CA GLU A 132 3.21 10.75 17.12
C GLU A 132 3.15 10.02 15.78
N GLN A 133 2.37 10.53 14.83
CA GLN A 133 2.35 10.00 13.46
C GLN A 133 3.74 10.06 12.82
N GLU A 134 4.44 11.20 12.91
CA GLU A 134 5.80 11.34 12.35
C GLU A 134 6.79 10.41 13.05
N ARG A 135 6.75 10.32 14.38
CA ARG A 135 7.59 9.36 15.13
C ARG A 135 7.38 7.92 14.66
N LEU A 136 6.13 7.54 14.42
CA LEU A 136 5.81 6.20 13.97
C LEU A 136 6.27 5.95 12.52
N LYS A 137 6.10 6.93 11.62
CA LYS A 137 6.62 6.87 10.25
C LYS A 137 8.14 6.72 10.24
N ASP A 138 8.86 7.50 11.05
CA ASP A 138 10.32 7.43 11.16
C ASP A 138 10.80 6.11 11.76
N PHE A 139 10.06 5.56 12.73
CA PHE A 139 10.33 4.25 13.28
C PHE A 139 10.22 3.16 12.20
N TYR A 140 9.11 3.14 11.45
CA TYR A 140 8.91 2.16 10.37
C TYR A 140 9.92 2.34 9.23
N ARG A 141 10.22 3.58 8.82
CA ARG A 141 11.21 3.86 7.78
C ARG A 141 12.57 3.27 8.15
N ARG A 142 13.07 3.57 9.35
CA ARG A 142 14.35 3.02 9.84
C ARG A 142 14.34 1.51 9.94
N ASN A 143 13.22 0.92 10.36
CA ASN A 143 13.11 -0.53 10.48
C ASN A 143 13.15 -1.22 9.11
N ILE A 144 12.45 -0.67 8.10
CA ILE A 144 12.49 -1.17 6.72
C ILE A 144 13.88 -0.99 6.11
N GLU A 145 14.51 0.16 6.32
CA GLU A 145 15.89 0.42 5.88
C GLU A 145 16.86 -0.58 6.50
N GLN A 146 16.78 -0.82 7.80
CA GLN A 146 17.61 -1.82 8.50
C GLN A 146 17.38 -3.23 7.95
N GLN A 147 16.15 -3.62 7.65
CA GLN A 147 15.85 -4.92 7.02
C GLN A 147 16.44 -5.03 5.61
N ASN A 148 16.40 -3.95 4.82
CA ASN A 148 16.99 -3.93 3.48
C ASN A 148 18.53 -3.84 3.47
N LEU A 149 19.15 -3.43 4.59
CA LEU A 149 20.61 -3.39 4.76
C LEU A 149 21.20 -4.75 5.17
N LEU A 150 20.37 -5.67 5.66
CA LEU A 150 20.79 -7.05 5.90
C LEU A 150 20.80 -7.77 4.54
N PRO A 151 21.95 -8.32 4.08
CA PRO A 151 21.94 -9.15 2.87
C PRO A 151 20.94 -10.28 3.10
N PRO A 152 20.17 -10.70 2.07
CA PRO A 152 19.34 -11.89 2.20
C PRO A 152 20.26 -13.01 2.68
N LEU A 153 19.85 -13.72 3.74
CA LEU A 153 20.56 -14.90 4.23
C LEU A 153 20.40 -16.03 3.19
N VAL A 154 21.06 -15.86 2.05
CA VAL A 154 21.19 -16.88 1.00
C VAL A 154 22.33 -17.84 1.35
N GLN A 155 23.11 -17.53 2.38
CA GLN A 155 24.10 -18.47 2.90
C GLN A 155 23.42 -19.43 3.89
N PRO A 156 23.41 -20.74 3.62
CA PRO A 156 22.98 -21.71 4.62
C PRO A 156 23.82 -21.54 5.88
N LEU A 157 23.21 -21.70 7.06
CA LEU A 157 23.82 -21.44 8.38
C LEU A 157 25.15 -22.20 8.57
N ASP A 158 25.34 -23.31 7.85
CA ASP A 158 26.56 -24.11 7.82
C ASP A 158 27.78 -23.37 7.23
N SER A 159 27.57 -22.34 6.39
CA SER A 159 28.65 -21.58 5.73
C SER A 159 29.29 -20.52 6.64
N LEU A 160 28.62 -20.18 7.74
CA LEU A 160 29.04 -19.16 8.70
C LEU A 160 29.78 -19.75 9.92
N LEU A 161 29.88 -21.08 10.00
CA LEU A 161 30.67 -21.77 11.01
C LEU A 161 32.11 -21.92 10.49
N PRO A 162 33.15 -21.49 11.24
CA PRO A 162 34.52 -21.84 10.89
C PRO A 162 34.65 -23.37 10.85
N ALA A 163 35.40 -23.89 9.87
CA ALA A 163 35.63 -25.32 9.68
C ALA A 163 35.90 -26.04 11.02
N PRO A 164 35.43 -27.29 11.21
CA PRO A 164 35.56 -27.99 12.49
C PRO A 164 37.02 -27.99 12.93
N LEU A 165 37.25 -27.51 14.16
CA LEU A 165 38.57 -27.41 14.76
C LEU A 165 39.29 -28.77 14.68
N PRO A 166 40.60 -28.80 14.37
CA PRO A 166 41.36 -30.04 14.42
C PRO A 166 41.32 -30.64 15.83
N PRO A 167 41.38 -31.98 16.00
CA PRO A 167 41.26 -32.62 17.30
C PRO A 167 42.40 -32.16 18.23
N LEU A 168 42.02 -31.74 19.44
CA LEU A 168 42.94 -31.24 20.46
C LEU A 168 43.86 -32.37 20.96
N LEU A 169 45.18 -32.21 20.78
CA LEU A 169 46.18 -32.98 21.53
C LEU A 169 45.99 -32.68 23.02
N SER A 170 45.65 -33.72 23.78
CA SER A 170 45.39 -33.66 25.21
C SER A 170 46.66 -33.24 25.95
N THR A 171 46.67 -32.06 26.57
CA THR A 171 47.67 -31.75 27.61
C THR A 171 47.10 -32.18 28.97
N PRO A 172 47.91 -32.83 29.84
CA PRO A 172 47.44 -33.27 31.16
C PRO A 172 47.23 -32.07 32.11
N PRO A 173 46.38 -32.23 33.15
CA PRO A 173 45.95 -31.13 34.01
C PRO A 173 47.03 -30.68 35.01
N PRO A 174 46.94 -29.44 35.54
CA PRO A 174 47.95 -28.85 36.40
C PRO A 174 47.89 -29.44 37.82
N THR A 175 49.05 -29.78 38.38
CA THR A 175 49.20 -30.03 39.83
C THR A 175 49.97 -28.88 40.47
N SER A 176 49.36 -28.28 41.49
CA SER A 176 49.85 -27.22 42.37
C SER A 176 51.25 -27.45 42.93
N THR A 177 51.98 -26.37 43.27
CA THR A 177 52.58 -26.12 44.61
C THR A 177 53.46 -24.85 44.62
N PRO A 178 53.60 -24.13 45.76
CA PRO A 178 53.71 -22.67 45.84
C PRO A 178 55.10 -22.15 46.26
N GLY A 179 55.27 -20.83 46.14
CA GLY A 179 56.11 -20.00 47.03
C GLY A 179 57.63 -20.10 46.90
N GLY A 180 58.30 -18.96 46.68
CA GLY A 180 59.76 -18.85 46.88
C GLY A 180 60.42 -17.77 46.03
N LEU A 181 60.89 -16.72 46.70
CA LEU A 181 61.64 -15.59 46.18
C LEU A 181 63.14 -15.90 45.93
N LEU A 182 63.78 -15.00 45.15
CA LEU A 182 65.21 -14.63 45.04
C LEU A 182 66.14 -15.49 44.14
N PRO A 183 67.37 -15.03 43.79
CA PRO A 183 67.92 -13.66 43.54
C PRO A 183 68.54 -13.58 42.10
N TYR A 184 69.01 -12.44 41.55
CA TYR A 184 70.08 -11.51 41.95
C TYR A 184 69.87 -10.14 41.30
#